data_AF-A0A8H3UIX0-F1
#
_entry.id   AF-A0A8H3UIX0-F1
#
_cell.length_a   1.000
_cell.length_b   1.000
_cell.length_c   1.000
_cell.angle_alpha   90.00
_cell.angle_beta   90.00
_cell.angle_gamma   90.00
#
_symmetry.space_group_name_H-M   'P 1'
#
loop_
_entity.id
_entity.type
_entity.pdbx_description
1 polymer ?
#
loop_
_entity_poly.entity_id
_entity_poly.type
_entity_poly.pdbx_seq_one_letter_code
_entity_poly.pdbx_strand_id
1 'polypeptide(L)'
;MASTIVGKSGRVYVQGEMLQRHREDEKLSVFKAESGNQSFVLKSVTRPFYDLSLRLAGEFAGSRRLRMPVDCNQEHGILIYPYFKSTLLALILEDPDFPMSERKKILRFAGEAIQELHSKDWIHIGTPLYNPGGKN
;
A
#
# COMPACT_ATOMS: atom_id res chain seq x y z
N MET A 1 22.03 11.78 0.81
CA MET A 1 22.53 10.43 1.15
C MET A 1 21.33 9.49 1.10
N ALA A 2 21.41 8.37 0.37
CA ALA A 2 20.34 7.39 0.37
C ALA A 2 20.31 6.71 1.75
N SER A 3 19.15 6.72 2.41
CA SER A 3 18.97 6.01 3.68
C SER A 3 18.75 4.53 3.38
N THR A 4 19.38 3.64 4.14
CA THR A 4 19.16 2.20 4.07
C THR A 4 18.31 1.74 5.23
N ILE A 5 17.27 0.96 4.93
CA ILE A 5 16.42 0.30 5.92
C ILE A 5 16.67 -1.19 5.86
N VAL A 6 16.92 -1.81 7.01
CA VAL A 6 16.99 -3.27 7.13
C VAL A 6 15.64 -3.77 7.62
N GLY A 7 14.98 -4.59 6.79
CA GLY A 7 13.73 -5.22 7.18
C GLY A 7 13.97 -6.39 8.13
N LYS A 8 12.89 -6.87 8.77
CA LYS A 8 12.90 -8.02 9.68
C LYS A 8 13.40 -9.28 9.00
N SER A 9 13.22 -9.41 7.68
CA SER A 9 13.77 -10.52 6.90
C SER A 9 15.30 -10.49 6.77
N GLY A 10 15.97 -9.42 7.23
CA GLY A 10 17.39 -9.15 6.97
C GLY A 10 17.66 -8.52 5.61
N ARG A 11 16.63 -8.36 4.76
CA ARG A 11 16.75 -7.69 3.48
C ARG A 11 17.04 -6.20 3.68
N VAL A 12 17.99 -5.68 2.90
CA VAL A 12 18.33 -4.25 2.88
C VAL A 12 17.58 -3.56 1.76
N TYR A 13 16.96 -2.44 2.08
CA TYR A 13 16.18 -1.60 1.18
C TYR A 13 16.84 -0.22 1.09
N VAL A 14 17.25 0.17 -0.11
CA VAL A 14 17.84 1.48 -0.37
C VAL A 14 16.71 2.45 -0.69
N GLN A 15 16.46 3.41 0.19
CA GLN A 15 15.45 4.44 -0.02
C GLN A 15 15.83 5.33 -1.22
N GLY A 16 14.87 5.51 -2.12
CA GLY A 16 14.98 6.36 -3.30
C GLY A 16 14.02 7.55 -3.22
N GLU A 17 13.31 7.79 -4.32
CA GLU A 17 12.41 8.93 -4.47
C GLU A 17 11.21 8.90 -3.50
N MET A 18 10.75 10.08 -3.09
CA MET A 18 9.54 10.23 -2.31
C MET A 18 8.32 10.09 -3.22
N LEU A 19 7.44 9.14 -2.90
CA LEU A 19 6.20 8.89 -3.67
C LEU A 19 5.05 9.76 -3.19
N GLN A 20 5.00 10.03 -1.88
CA GLN A 20 3.94 10.86 -1.29
C GLN A 20 4.46 11.55 -0.03
N ARG A 21 4.36 12.88 0.00
CA ARG A 21 4.65 13.67 1.19
C ARG A 21 3.46 13.62 2.15
N HIS A 22 3.70 13.32 3.41
CA HIS A 22 2.70 13.47 4.46
C HIS A 22 2.61 14.96 4.86
N ARG A 23 1.38 15.50 4.99
CA ARG A 23 1.14 16.95 5.10
C ARG A 23 1.66 17.56 6.41
N GLU A 24 1.55 16.81 7.50
CA GLU A 24 1.80 17.32 8.86
C GLU A 24 3.12 16.83 9.45
N ASP A 25 3.57 15.65 9.05
CA ASP A 25 4.76 14.99 9.58
C ASP A 25 5.52 14.32 8.45
N GLU A 26 6.64 14.92 8.06
CA GLU A 26 7.47 14.41 6.97
C GLU A 26 8.00 13.00 7.23
N LYS A 27 8.13 12.58 8.50
CA LYS A 27 8.60 11.23 8.87
C LYS A 27 7.62 10.14 8.45
N LEU A 28 6.34 10.49 8.25
CA LEU A 28 5.28 9.60 7.79
C LEU A 28 5.12 9.60 6.25
N SER A 29 6.04 10.25 5.53
CA SER A 29 6.03 10.24 4.07
C SER A 29 6.31 8.84 3.53
N VAL A 30 5.82 8.60 2.32
CA VAL A 30 5.96 7.32 1.61
C VAL A 30 7.09 7.45 0.61
N PHE A 31 8.01 6.49 0.63
CA PHE A 31 9.16 6.47 -0.26
C PHE A 31 9.17 5.21 -1.09
N LYS A 32 9.74 5.31 -2.29
CA LYS A 32 10.15 4.14 -3.05
C LYS A 32 11.49 3.65 -2.49
N ALA A 33 11.73 2.35 -2.58
CA ALA A 33 13.02 1.78 -2.29
C ALA A 33 13.35 0.67 -3.28
N GLU A 34 14.64 0.38 -3.41
CA GLU A 34 15.14 -0.72 -4.23
C GLU A 34 15.81 -1.76 -3.34
N SER A 35 15.65 -3.03 -3.67
CA SER A 35 16.42 -4.13 -3.10
C SER A 35 16.71 -5.15 -4.19
N GLY A 36 17.99 -5.27 -4.56
CA GLY A 36 18.38 -5.97 -5.79
C GLY A 36 17.73 -5.32 -7.01
N ASN A 37 17.04 -6.12 -7.83
CA ASN A 37 16.35 -5.67 -9.04
C ASN A 37 14.84 -5.46 -8.83
N GLN A 38 14.39 -5.30 -7.59
CA GLN A 38 12.98 -5.16 -7.23
C GLN A 38 12.73 -3.84 -6.49
N SER A 39 11.65 -3.17 -6.88
CA SER A 39 11.19 -1.95 -6.22
C SER A 39 10.14 -2.25 -5.14
N PHE A 40 10.18 -1.46 -4.08
CA PHE A 40 9.33 -1.55 -2.90
C PHE A 40 8.82 -0.17 -2.48
N VAL A 41 7.85 -0.18 -1.59
CA VAL A 41 7.34 1.03 -0.92
C VAL A 41 7.68 0.95 0.56
N LEU A 42 8.38 1.96 1.07
CA LEU A 42 8.58 2.20 2.48
C LEU A 42 7.47 3.12 2.97
N LYS A 43 6.62 2.61 3.88
CA LYS A 43 5.54 3.36 4.49
C LYS A 43 5.75 3.43 6.00
N SER A 44 6.24 4.56 6.47
CA SER A 44 6.27 4.88 7.90
C SER A 44 4.86 5.13 8.41
N VAL A 45 4.53 4.56 9.56
CA VAL A 45 3.21 4.71 10.19
C VAL A 45 3.34 4.87 11.70
N THR A 46 2.30 5.40 12.35
CA THR A 46 2.26 5.41 13.81
C THR A 46 2.13 3.99 14.36
N ARG A 47 2.50 3.82 15.64
CA ARG A 47 2.50 2.50 16.29
C ARG A 47 1.15 1.75 16.19
N PRO A 48 -0.02 2.37 16.43
CA PRO A 48 -1.30 1.67 16.30
C PRO A 48 -1.54 1.13 14.88
N PHE A 49 -1.21 1.90 13.84
CA PHE A 49 -1.36 1.45 12.45
C PHE A 49 -0.34 0.40 12.06
N TYR A 50 0.87 0.45 12.61
CA TYR A 50 1.88 -0.58 12.43
C TYR A 50 1.38 -1.94 12.96
N ASP A 51 0.95 -1.97 14.22
CA ASP A 51 0.49 -3.20 14.88
C ASP A 51 -0.78 -3.74 14.20
N LEU A 52 -1.71 -2.86 13.81
CA LEU A 52 -2.91 -3.23 13.05
C LEU A 52 -2.56 -3.87 11.70
N SER A 53 -1.60 -3.29 10.97
CA SER A 53 -1.18 -3.78 9.66
C SER A 53 -0.49 -5.14 9.74
N LEU A 54 0.32 -5.37 10.79
CA LEU A 54 0.94 -6.68 11.01
C LEU A 54 -0.09 -7.74 11.40
N ARG A 55 -1.08 -7.39 12.22
CA ARG A 55 -2.20 -8.28 12.53
C ARG A 55 -2.96 -8.66 11.27
N LEU A 56 -3.32 -7.67 10.44
CA LEU A 56 -3.99 -7.89 9.16
C LEU A 56 -3.15 -8.81 8.25
N ALA A 57 -1.84 -8.55 8.12
CA ALA A 57 -0.96 -9.39 7.30
C ALA A 57 -0.88 -10.84 7.79
N GLY A 58 -0.87 -11.06 9.11
CA GLY A 58 -0.89 -12.39 9.70
C GLY A 58 -2.21 -13.13 9.46
N GLU A 59 -3.34 -12.46 9.65
CA GLU A 59 -4.67 -13.06 9.44
C GLU A 59 -4.90 -13.40 7.96
N PHE A 60 -4.40 -12.60 7.02
CA PHE A 60 -4.57 -12.81 5.58
C PHE A 60 -3.30 -13.33 4.90
N ALA A 61 -2.44 -14.03 5.63
CA ALA A 61 -1.26 -14.66 5.07
C ALA A 61 -1.64 -15.59 3.90
N GLY A 62 -1.03 -15.37 2.73
CA GLY A 62 -1.31 -16.13 1.51
C GLY A 62 -2.45 -15.58 0.64
N SER A 63 -3.12 -14.49 1.05
CA SER A 63 -4.06 -13.79 0.18
C SER A 63 -3.37 -13.35 -1.11
N ARG A 64 -3.99 -13.63 -2.26
CA ARG A 64 -3.52 -13.17 -3.57
C ARG A 64 -4.23 -11.89 -4.03
N ARG A 65 -5.23 -11.43 -3.28
CA ARG A 65 -6.09 -10.30 -3.66
C ARG A 65 -5.80 -9.04 -2.84
N LEU A 66 -5.29 -9.20 -1.62
CA LEU A 66 -4.95 -8.10 -0.73
C LEU A 66 -3.46 -7.76 -0.83
N ARG A 67 -3.14 -6.47 -0.90
CA ARG A 67 -1.76 -5.98 -0.86
C ARG A 67 -1.29 -5.90 0.59
N MET A 68 -0.55 -6.91 1.02
CA MET A 68 0.02 -6.99 2.36
C MET A 68 1.49 -6.54 2.40
N PRO A 69 1.99 -6.09 3.56
CA PRO A 69 3.42 -5.87 3.73
C PRO A 69 4.18 -7.19 3.54
N VAL A 70 5.28 -7.15 2.81
CA VAL A 70 6.17 -8.29 2.58
C VAL A 70 7.35 -8.33 3.55
N ASP A 71 7.61 -7.19 4.20
CA ASP A 71 8.60 -7.05 5.27
C ASP A 71 8.22 -5.84 6.15
N CYS A 72 8.94 -5.66 7.25
CA CYS A 72 8.76 -4.51 8.14
C CYS A 72 10.07 -4.18 8.87
N ASN A 73 10.23 -2.93 9.30
CA ASN A 73 11.26 -2.51 10.24
C ASN A 73 10.57 -2.00 11.52
N GLN A 74 10.78 -2.70 12.62
CA GLN A 74 10.09 -2.43 13.88
C GLN A 74 10.65 -1.19 14.60
N GLU A 75 11.96 -0.95 14.49
CA GLU A 75 12.66 0.16 15.14
C GLU A 75 12.10 1.52 14.69
N HIS A 76 11.83 1.67 13.40
CA HIS A 76 11.35 2.90 12.79
C HIS A 76 9.85 2.87 12.44
N GLY A 77 9.14 1.78 12.75
CA GLY A 77 7.71 1.64 12.43
C GLY A 77 7.40 1.66 10.93
N ILE A 78 8.28 1.08 10.11
CA ILE A 78 8.15 1.08 8.65
C ILE A 78 7.56 -0.25 8.18
N LEU A 79 6.52 -0.16 7.35
CA LEU A 79 5.94 -1.29 6.63
C LEU A 79 6.43 -1.27 5.19
N ILE A 80 6.82 -2.44 4.66
CA ILE A 80 7.44 -2.55 3.35
C ILE A 80 6.49 -3.33 2.43
N TYR A 81 6.04 -2.69 1.35
CA TYR A 81 5.08 -3.28 0.40
C TYR A 81 5.71 -3.49 -0.97
N PRO A 82 5.20 -4.44 -1.78
CA PRO A 82 5.52 -4.51 -3.20
C PRO A 82 5.19 -3.19 -3.89
N TYR A 83 6.06 -2.69 -4.76
CA TYR A 83 5.78 -1.49 -5.54
C TYR A 83 4.90 -1.79 -6.75
N PHE A 84 3.86 -0.96 -6.96
CA PHE A 84 3.06 -0.97 -8.18
C PHE A 84 3.28 0.35 -8.92
N LYS A 85 3.48 0.26 -10.23
CA LYS A 85 3.86 1.41 -11.09
C LYS A 85 2.76 2.46 -11.23
N SER A 86 1.50 2.06 -11.08
CA SER A 86 0.34 2.93 -11.27
C SER A 86 -0.81 2.53 -10.34
N THR A 87 -1.89 3.32 -10.35
CA THR A 87 -3.12 3.09 -9.59
C THR A 87 -4.26 2.72 -10.53
N LEU A 88 -5.33 2.11 -9.99
CA LEU A 88 -6.53 1.85 -10.78
C LEU A 88 -7.15 3.14 -11.32
N LEU A 89 -7.15 4.23 -10.54
CA LEU A 89 -7.69 5.51 -10.99
C LEU A 89 -6.90 6.06 -12.18
N ALA A 90 -5.56 6.06 -12.10
CA ALA A 90 -4.70 6.51 -13.19
C ALA A 90 -4.91 5.65 -14.45
N LEU A 91 -4.99 4.31 -14.32
CA LEU A 91 -5.27 3.41 -15.44
C LEU A 91 -6.56 3.80 -16.19
N ILE A 92 -7.64 4.07 -15.47
CA ILE A 92 -8.94 4.41 -16.08
C ILE A 92 -8.95 5.82 -16.70
N LEU A 93 -8.21 6.76 -16.12
CA LEU A 93 -8.10 8.12 -16.66
C LEU A 93 -7.19 8.20 -17.89
N GLU A 94 -6.12 7.40 -17.91
CA GLU A 94 -5.14 7.35 -19.01
C GLU A 94 -5.66 6.54 -20.21
N ASP A 95 -6.57 5.58 -19.98
CA ASP A 95 -7.22 4.77 -21.02
C ASP A 95 -8.75 4.82 -20.90
N PRO A 96 -9.40 5.86 -21.44
CA PRO A 96 -10.86 5.99 -21.42
C PRO A 96 -11.59 4.83 -22.10
N ASP A 97 -10.95 4.18 -23.07
CA ASP A 97 -11.47 3.04 -23.84
C ASP A 97 -11.13 1.68 -23.21
N PHE A 98 -10.62 1.67 -21.98
CA PHE A 98 -10.21 0.47 -21.27
C PHE A 98 -11.30 -0.61 -21.33
N PRO A 99 -11.01 -1.84 -21.80
CA PRO A 99 -12.05 -2.81 -22.17
C PRO A 99 -13.03 -3.13 -21.05
N MET A 100 -14.33 -3.18 -21.38
CA MET A 100 -15.40 -3.50 -20.42
C MET A 100 -15.22 -4.88 -19.76
N SER A 101 -14.65 -5.85 -20.46
CA SER A 101 -14.32 -7.16 -19.91
C SER A 101 -13.28 -7.07 -18.77
N GLU A 102 -12.24 -6.26 -18.95
CA GLU A 102 -11.21 -6.05 -17.93
C GLU A 102 -11.75 -5.23 -16.74
N ARG A 103 -12.63 -4.25 -16.99
CA ARG A 103 -13.34 -3.54 -15.89
C ARG A 103 -14.15 -4.51 -15.03
N LYS A 104 -14.91 -5.41 -15.64
CA LYS A 104 -15.68 -6.45 -14.92
C LYS A 104 -14.76 -7.38 -14.12
N LYS A 105 -13.61 -7.74 -14.68
CA LYS A 105 -12.61 -8.55 -13.99
C LYS A 105 -12.05 -7.84 -12.75
N ILE A 106 -11.71 -6.56 -12.86
CA ILE A 106 -11.25 -5.74 -11.72
C ILE A 106 -12.32 -5.69 -10.63
N LEU A 107 -13.58 -5.38 -10.99
CA LEU A 107 -14.69 -5.34 -10.04
C LEU A 107 -14.89 -6.69 -9.34
N ARG A 108 -14.80 -7.80 -10.08
CA ARG A 108 -14.89 -9.15 -9.49
C ARG A 108 -13.76 -9.38 -8.49
N PHE A 109 -12.49 -9.11 -8.85
CA PHE A 109 -11.36 -9.29 -7.94
C PHE A 109 -11.46 -8.41 -6.69
N ALA A 110 -11.93 -7.16 -6.83
CA ALA A 110 -12.18 -6.28 -5.70
C ALA A 110 -13.28 -6.82 -4.78
N GLY A 111 -14.40 -7.28 -5.36
CA GLY A 111 -15.50 -7.89 -4.60
C GLY A 111 -15.09 -9.16 -3.85
N GLU A 112 -14.30 -10.02 -4.49
CA GLU A 112 -13.73 -11.21 -3.84
C GLU A 112 -12.77 -10.85 -2.70
N ALA A 113 -11.96 -9.79 -2.85
CA ALA A 113 -11.08 -9.30 -1.78
C ALA A 113 -11.88 -8.75 -0.58
N ILE A 114 -12.98 -8.03 -0.85
CA ILE A 114 -13.88 -7.51 0.19
C ILE A 114 -14.60 -8.66 0.90
N GLN A 115 -15.08 -9.66 0.15
CA GLN A 115 -15.67 -10.87 0.72
C GLN A 115 -14.66 -11.60 1.62
N GLU A 116 -13.40 -11.69 1.19
CA GLU A 116 -12.33 -12.29 1.99
C GLU A 116 -12.13 -11.55 3.32
N LEU A 117 -12.10 -10.21 3.31
CA LEU A 117 -12.07 -9.39 4.53
C LEU A 117 -13.28 -9.68 5.43
N HIS A 118 -14.48 -9.65 4.85
CA HIS A 118 -15.73 -9.86 5.59
C HIS A 118 -15.81 -11.27 6.21
N SER A 119 -15.20 -12.28 5.59
CA SER A 119 -15.15 -13.65 6.13
C SER A 119 -14.39 -13.77 7.46
N LYS A 120 -13.64 -12.73 7.84
CA LYS A 120 -12.89 -12.63 9.09
C LYS A 120 -13.29 -11.40 9.91
N ASP A 121 -14.50 -10.89 9.68
CA ASP A 121 -15.07 -9.73 10.39
C ASP A 121 -14.27 -8.42 10.20
N TRP A 122 -13.48 -8.31 9.14
CA TRP A 122 -12.81 -7.07 8.77
C TRP A 122 -13.67 -6.23 7.83
N ILE A 123 -13.82 -4.95 8.16
CA ILE A 123 -14.54 -3.98 7.32
C ILE A 123 -13.53 -3.07 6.64
N HIS A 124 -13.59 -2.99 5.31
CA HIS A 124 -12.83 -1.98 4.58
C HIS A 124 -13.50 -0.61 4.73
N ILE A 125 -13.02 0.18 5.68
CA ILE A 125 -13.35 1.59 5.79
C ILE A 125 -12.42 2.38 4.85
N GLY A 126 -12.89 2.65 3.63
CA GLY A 126 -12.13 3.46 2.69
C GLY A 126 -11.79 4.82 3.30
N THR A 127 -10.58 5.33 3.05
CA THR A 127 -10.32 6.76 3.28
C THR A 127 -11.13 7.54 2.25
N PRO A 128 -11.98 8.52 2.64
CA PRO A 128 -12.68 9.34 1.67
C PRO A 128 -11.65 10.02 0.77
N LEU A 129 -11.91 10.05 -0.54
CA LEU A 129 -11.25 10.98 -1.44
C LEU A 129 -11.57 12.39 -0.92
N TYR A 130 -10.69 12.95 -0.11
CA TYR A 130 -10.83 14.32 0.35
C TYR A 130 -10.77 15.24 -0.87
N ASN A 131 -11.92 15.80 -1.24
CA ASN A 131 -12.06 16.81 -2.30
C ASN A 131 -12.05 18.20 -1.63
N PRO A 132 -10.93 18.93 -1.64
CA PRO A 132 -10.87 20.28 -1.07
C PRO A 132 -11.58 21.36 -1.92
N GLY A 133 -12.25 21.00 -3.02
CA GLY A 133 -12.77 21.95 -4.02
C GLY A 133 -14.24 22.36 -3.89
N GLY A 134 -14.99 21.83 -2.93
CA GLY A 134 -16.40 22.22 -2.73
C GLY A 134 -16.54 23.52 -1.94
N LYS A 135 -16.34 24.67 -2.59
CA LYS A 135 -16.86 25.93 -2.07
C LYS A 135 -18.36 25.97 -2.34
N ASN A 136 -19.16 26.13 -1.28
CA ASN A 136 -20.53 26.65 -1.37
C ASN A 136 -20.52 28.08 -1.90
#